data_AF-A0A6I5HVG9-F1
#
_entry.id   AF-A0A6I5HVG9-F1
#
_cell.length_a   1.000
_cell.length_b   1.000
_cell.length_c   1.000
_cell.angle_alpha   90.00
_cell.angle_beta   90.00
_cell.angle_gamma   90.00
#
_symmetry.space_group_name_H-M   'P 1'
#
loop_
_entity.id
_entity.type
_entity.pdbx_description
1 polymer ?
#
loop_
_entity_poly.entity_id
_entity_poly.type
_entity_poly.pdbx_seq_one_letter_code
_entity_poly.pdbx_strand_id
1 'polypeptide(L)'
;MSLNKKGSWHITVDGIEYRRRIRRKPSYMQGLCWTPLTYAVEAASGSQPGTTLIVTSGRAYPSNWVGVEMEPIRPAHVAASIREARDQG
;
A
#
# COMPACT_ATOMS: atom_id res chain seq x y z
N MET A 1 8.79 7.31 -10.90
CA MET A 1 9.08 5.93 -10.46
C MET A 1 7.84 5.10 -10.73
N SER A 2 7.97 3.90 -11.26
CA SER A 2 6.83 3.00 -11.47
C SER A 2 6.93 1.76 -10.58
N LEU A 3 5.80 1.30 -10.08
CA LEU A 3 5.69 0.06 -9.33
C LEU A 3 5.98 -1.13 -10.24
N ASN A 4 6.90 -1.99 -9.81
CA ASN A 4 7.11 -3.27 -10.49
C ASN A 4 5.78 -4.05 -10.55
N LYS A 5 5.46 -4.55 -11.74
CA LYS A 5 4.28 -5.38 -11.99
C LYS A 5 4.32 -6.71 -11.21
N LYS A 6 5.52 -7.25 -10.94
CA LYS A 6 5.67 -8.50 -10.20
C LYS A 6 5.47 -8.27 -8.70
N GLY A 7 4.53 -9.03 -8.12
CA GLY A 7 4.21 -8.96 -6.70
C GLY A 7 3.37 -7.74 -6.31
N SER A 8 2.85 -7.00 -7.29
CA SER A 8 1.75 -6.08 -7.06
C SER A 8 0.41 -6.81 -7.20
N TRP A 9 -0.60 -6.26 -6.54
CA TRP A 9 -1.99 -6.70 -6.61
C TRP A 9 -2.83 -5.61 -7.24
N HIS A 10 -3.83 -6.00 -8.02
CA HIS A 10 -4.76 -5.06 -8.64
C HIS A 10 -5.97 -4.79 -7.76
N ILE A 11 -6.48 -3.57 -7.84
CA ILE A 11 -7.74 -3.15 -7.24
C ILE A 11 -8.39 -2.09 -8.12
N THR A 12 -9.69 -2.19 -8.34
CA THR A 12 -10.46 -1.15 -9.03
C THR A 12 -11.15 -0.27 -8.00
N VAL A 13 -10.93 1.04 -8.10
CA VAL A 13 -11.56 2.05 -7.22
C VAL A 13 -12.20 3.09 -8.10
N ASP A 14 -13.52 3.23 -7.97
CA ASP A 14 -14.34 4.21 -8.71
C ASP A 14 -14.09 4.16 -10.23
N GLY A 15 -14.02 2.94 -10.78
CA GLY A 15 -13.81 2.68 -12.20
C GLY A 15 -12.35 2.78 -12.69
N ILE A 16 -11.41 3.17 -11.82
CA ILE A 16 -9.98 3.26 -12.17
C ILE A 16 -9.24 2.06 -11.61
N GLU A 17 -8.44 1.44 -12.48
CA GLU A 17 -7.59 0.31 -12.12
C GLU A 17 -6.31 0.82 -11.45
N TYR A 18 -6.02 0.31 -10.25
CA TYR A 18 -4.81 0.59 -9.50
C TYR A 18 -4.01 -0.69 -9.27
N ARG A 19 -2.70 -0.54 -9.14
CA ARG A 19 -1.78 -1.55 -8.60
C ARG A 19 -1.33 -1.09 -7.22
N ARG A 20 -1.42 -2.00 -6.25
CA ARG A 20 -0.85 -1.83 -4.92
C ARG A 20 0.28 -2.80 -4.69
N ARG A 21 1.26 -2.42 -3.87
CA ARG A 21 2.34 -3.31 -3.45
C ARG A 21 2.73 -3.06 -2.02
N ILE A 22 2.80 -4.16 -1.28
CA ILE A 22 3.48 -4.24 0.00
C ILE A 22 4.84 -4.88 -0.25
N ARG A 23 5.91 -4.38 0.40
CA ARG A 23 7.22 -5.05 0.32
C ARG A 23 7.08 -6.48 0.84
N ARG A 24 7.95 -7.40 0.40
CA ARG A 24 7.92 -8.81 0.88
C ARG A 24 8.59 -9.00 2.24
N LYS A 25 9.67 -8.26 2.49
CA LYS A 25 10.36 -8.24 3.78
C LYS A 25 10.12 -6.89 4.44
N PRO A 26 9.96 -6.83 5.78
CA PRO A 26 9.91 -5.56 6.49
C PRO A 26 11.24 -4.83 6.31
N SER A 27 11.20 -3.50 6.43
CA SER A 27 12.42 -2.77 6.81
C SER A 27 12.82 -3.15 8.24
N TYR A 28 14.06 -2.85 8.66
CA TYR A 28 14.48 -3.10 10.04
C TYR A 28 13.54 -2.44 11.06
N MET A 29 13.16 -1.17 10.82
CA MET A 29 12.23 -0.43 11.66
C MET A 29 10.84 -1.08 11.73
N GLN A 30 10.32 -1.57 10.60
CA GLN A 30 9.05 -2.28 10.55
C GLN A 30 9.14 -3.67 11.20
N GLY A 31 10.31 -4.31 11.14
CA GLY A 31 10.60 -5.60 11.76
C GLY A 31 10.54 -5.53 13.29
N LEU A 32 10.99 -4.42 13.86
CA LEU A 32 10.89 -4.11 15.29
C LEU A 32 9.58 -3.40 15.69
N CYS A 33 8.64 -3.23 14.75
CA CYS A 33 7.39 -2.48 14.96
C CYS A 33 7.58 -1.02 15.40
N TRP A 34 8.74 -0.40 15.13
CA TRP A 34 8.99 1.01 15.40
C TRP A 34 8.34 1.93 14.38
N THR A 35 8.10 1.42 13.17
CA THR A 35 7.33 2.13 12.17
C THR A 35 6.18 1.28 11.64
N PRO A 36 5.09 1.92 11.22
CA PRO A 36 3.95 1.20 10.69
C PRO A 36 4.25 0.56 9.33
N LEU A 37 3.38 -0.37 8.92
CA LEU A 37 3.34 -0.93 7.58
C LEU A 37 3.02 0.18 6.57
N THR A 38 3.87 0.28 5.55
CA THR A 38 3.65 1.15 4.40
C THR A 38 3.38 0.34 3.14
N TYR A 39 2.53 0.87 2.27
CA TYR A 39 2.27 0.28 0.96
C TYR A 39 2.19 1.36 -0.11
N ALA A 40 2.56 0.97 -1.33
CA ALA A 40 2.55 1.86 -2.48
C ALA A 40 1.36 1.54 -3.38
N VAL A 41 0.76 2.57 -3.96
CA VAL A 41 -0.34 2.48 -4.92
C VAL A 41 -0.02 3.34 -6.13
N GLU A 42 -0.27 2.82 -7.34
CA GLU A 42 -0.12 3.54 -8.60
C GLU A 42 -1.28 3.17 -9.54
N ALA A 43 -1.71 4.09 -10.39
CA ALA A 43 -2.68 3.79 -11.45
C ALA A 43 -2.12 2.75 -12.43
N ALA A 44 -2.87 1.68 -12.70
CA ALA A 44 -2.44 0.57 -13.54
C ALA A 44 -2.48 0.89 -15.04
N SER A 45 -3.44 1.72 -15.44
CA SER A 45 -3.82 2.08 -16.82
C SER A 45 -4.53 3.46 -16.79
N GLY A 46 -3.98 4.50 -17.45
CA GLY A 46 -4.59 5.85 -17.49
C GLY A 46 -3.59 7.01 -17.67
N SER A 47 -4.07 8.26 -17.72
CA SER A 47 -3.35 9.51 -18.11
C SER A 47 -2.17 9.95 -17.23
N GLN A 48 -1.84 9.24 -16.16
CA GLN A 48 -0.65 9.50 -15.33
C GLN A 48 0.02 8.20 -14.83
N PRO A 49 0.60 7.38 -15.72
CA PRO A 49 1.52 6.34 -15.29
C PRO A 49 2.73 7.03 -14.63
N GLY A 50 3.02 6.73 -13.37
CA GLY A 50 4.20 7.26 -12.66
C GLY A 50 3.92 8.06 -11.38
N THR A 51 2.66 8.41 -11.07
CA THR A 51 2.30 8.98 -9.77
C THR A 51 2.06 7.86 -8.76
N THR A 52 2.93 7.78 -7.75
CA THR A 52 2.84 6.76 -6.70
C THR A 52 2.39 7.38 -5.39
N LEU A 53 1.26 6.92 -4.87
CA LEU A 53 0.81 7.18 -3.51
C LEU A 53 1.51 6.22 -2.55
N ILE A 54 2.16 6.74 -1.50
CA ILE A 54 2.67 5.94 -0.38
C ILE A 54 1.73 6.12 0.80
N VAL A 55 1.11 5.03 1.23
CA VAL A 55 0.20 5.03 2.39
C VAL A 55 0.92 4.43 3.58
N THR A 56 0.87 5.14 4.70
CA THR A 56 1.29 4.63 6.02
C THR A 56 0.06 4.11 6.75
N SER A 57 -0.08 2.79 6.83
CA SER A 57 -1.16 2.17 7.60
C SER A 57 -0.78 2.17 9.08
N GLY A 58 -1.66 2.52 10.01
CA GLY A 58 -1.38 2.47 11.46
C GLY A 58 -1.21 1.05 12.05
N ARG A 59 -0.77 0.07 11.25
CA ARG A 59 -0.70 -1.35 11.56
C ARG A 59 0.75 -1.82 11.58
N ALA A 60 1.06 -2.82 12.39
CA ALA A 60 2.36 -3.49 12.34
C ALA A 60 2.56 -4.23 11.02
N TYR A 61 3.81 -4.56 10.68
CA TYR A 61 4.13 -5.32 9.48
C TYR A 61 3.83 -6.82 9.69
N PRO A 62 3.22 -7.54 8.71
CA PRO A 62 2.75 -8.93 8.92
C PRO A 62 3.84 -9.92 9.33
N SER A 63 5.07 -9.76 8.82
CA SER A 63 6.23 -10.60 9.15
C SER A 63 7.22 -9.88 10.05
N ASN A 64 6.73 -9.10 11.02
CA ASN A 64 7.58 -8.48 12.04
C ASN A 64 8.29 -9.54 12.89
N TRP A 65 9.43 -9.18 13.49
CA TRP A 65 10.32 -10.10 14.21
C TRP A 65 9.99 -10.23 15.69
N VAL A 66 9.09 -9.40 16.19
CA VAL A 66 8.71 -9.32 17.60
C VAL A 66 7.37 -10.01 17.90
N GLY A 67 6.74 -10.62 16.89
CA GLY A 67 5.52 -11.40 17.04
C GLY A 67 4.25 -10.59 17.30
N VAL A 68 4.24 -9.29 16.99
CA VAL A 68 3.05 -8.45 17.14
C VAL A 68 1.99 -8.89 16.15
N GLU A 69 0.82 -9.26 16.66
CA GLU A 69 -0.35 -9.57 15.84
C GLU A 69 -0.89 -8.29 15.19
N MET A 70 -1.40 -8.43 13.96
CA MET A 70 -1.90 -7.29 13.20
C MET A 70 -3.11 -7.65 12.36
N GLU A 71 -4.04 -6.71 12.26
CA GLU A 71 -5.24 -6.89 11.44
C GLU A 71 -4.93 -6.71 9.94
N PRO A 72 -5.20 -7.70 9.05
CA PRO A 72 -4.87 -7.62 7.63
C PRO A 72 -5.42 -6.38 6.91
N ILE A 73 -4.61 -5.72 6.06
CA ILE A 73 -5.08 -4.61 5.22
C ILE A 73 -6.09 -5.12 4.19
N ARG A 74 -7.36 -4.81 4.43
CA ARG A 74 -8.48 -5.14 3.56
C ARG A 74 -8.49 -4.27 2.30
N PRO A 75 -9.05 -4.75 1.17
CA PRO A 75 -9.26 -3.93 -0.03
C PRO A 75 -10.01 -2.62 0.25
N ALA A 76 -11.00 -2.64 1.17
CA ALA A 76 -11.76 -1.45 1.57
C ALA A 76 -10.88 -0.34 2.16
N HIS A 77 -9.87 -0.68 2.98
CA HIS A 77 -8.94 0.31 3.52
C HIS A 77 -8.11 0.95 2.41
N VAL A 78 -7.68 0.16 1.43
CA VAL A 78 -6.92 0.68 0.28
C VAL A 78 -7.78 1.60 -0.58
N ALA A 79 -9.03 1.22 -0.84
CA ALA A 79 -9.95 2.08 -1.58
C ALA A 79 -10.21 3.41 -0.86
N ALA A 80 -10.38 3.38 0.47
CA ALA A 80 -10.54 4.60 1.27
C ALA A 80 -9.32 5.53 1.17
N SER A 81 -8.10 5.01 1.34
CA SER A 81 -6.88 5.82 1.22
C SER A 81 -6.68 6.39 -0.19
N ILE A 82 -7.10 5.68 -1.23
CA ILE A 82 -7.03 6.19 -2.61
C ILE A 82 -8.01 7.35 -2.80
N ARG A 83 -9.24 7.23 -2.31
CA ARG A 83 -10.23 8.32 -2.40
C ARG A 83 -9.77 9.55 -1.62
N GLU A 84 -9.34 9.36 -0.39
CA GLU A 84 -8.80 10.43 0.45
C GLU A 84 -7.64 11.17 -0.23
N ALA A 85 -6.69 10.43 -0.83
CA ALA A 85 -5.57 11.03 -1.54
C ALA A 85 -5.98 11.80 -2.81
N ARG A 86 -7.10 11.43 -3.44
CA ARG A 86 -7.65 12.15 -4.61
C ARG A 86 -8.47 13.37 -4.22
N ASP A 87 -9.09 13.35 -3.04
CA ASP A 87 -9.81 14.52 -2.51
C ASP A 87 -8.83 15.60 -2.00
N GLN A 88 -7.63 15.19 -1.58
CA GLN A 88 -6.58 16.08 -1.05
C GLN A 88 -5.59 16.60 -2.11
N GLY A 89 -5.68 16.15 -3.36
CA GLY A 89 -4.71 16.45 -4.44
C GLY A 89 -5.36 16.97 -5.71
#